data_AF-A0A420CYR8-F1
#
_entry.id   AF-A0A420CYR8-F1
#
_cell.length_a   1.000
_cell.length_b   1.000
_cell.length_c   1.000
_cell.angle_alpha   90.00
_cell.angle_beta   90.00
_cell.angle_gamma   90.00
#
_symmetry.space_group_name_H-M   'P 1'
#
loop_
_entity.id
_entity.type
_entity.pdbx_description
1 polymer ?
#
loop_
_entity_poly.entity_id
_entity_poly.type
_entity_poly.pdbx_seq_one_letter_code
_entity_poly.pdbx_strand_id
1 'polypeptide(L)'
;MAQRLLRQFRYGRTFAFLRRLTSSRSKIIRAVRKLYRDYGLENRPCVLCGGREFTLICEGDRYGFDLDKQICDHCGLVQTSPAVKKDFLDVFYRDHYRRLYTKRNDVDHARLVHEQRQKGERFLAYLETTSVAASLKDLAVIEMGCSSGGILDEFRTRCRSVQGCDLDIEAIRYGKEQLELDLEVAEFPTHLPDGPRLFILSHVLEHTHDPLASMKQIKTLMAAEDYLFIEVPGINMVAEGDYKHDLKSYFHLAHVCDFSEGTLRALAARAGYEVISCNETVTALLRPSSEAELPWQRSEKDTPENILRIDATRKGR
;
A
#
# COMPACT_ATOMS: atom_id res chain seq x y z
N MET A 1 -23.42 17.59 11.33
CA MET A 1 -22.40 17.07 10.39
C MET A 1 -21.05 17.18 11.09
N ALA A 2 -20.24 16.13 11.09
CA ALA A 2 -18.89 16.21 11.65
C ALA A 2 -18.09 17.27 10.88
N GLN A 3 -17.33 18.10 11.60
CA GLN A 3 -16.54 19.15 10.98
C GLN A 3 -15.30 18.53 10.33
N ARG A 4 -15.24 18.57 8.99
CA ARG A 4 -14.05 18.13 8.26
C ARG A 4 -12.87 19.07 8.52
N LEU A 5 -11.68 18.49 8.59
CA LEU A 5 -10.40 19.20 8.59
C LEU A 5 -10.23 19.98 7.28
N LEU A 6 -10.37 19.31 6.13
CA LEU A 6 -10.33 19.96 4.82
C LEU A 6 -11.72 20.53 4.49
N ARG A 7 -11.86 21.85 4.67
CA ARG A 7 -13.15 22.55 4.59
C ARG A 7 -13.60 22.88 3.17
N GLN A 8 -12.72 22.78 2.17
CA GLN A 8 -13.06 23.11 0.79
C GLN A 8 -14.14 22.16 0.24
N PHE A 9 -15.03 22.69 -0.59
CA PHE A 9 -16.18 21.94 -1.16
C PHE A 9 -15.80 20.59 -1.77
N ARG A 10 -14.63 20.51 -2.42
CA ARG A 10 -14.15 19.32 -3.11
C ARG A 10 -13.93 18.09 -2.22
N TYR A 11 -13.79 18.27 -0.91
CA TYR A 11 -13.59 17.19 0.06
C TYR A 11 -14.89 16.71 0.73
N GLY A 12 -16.03 17.32 0.39
CA GLY A 12 -17.34 16.94 0.93
C GLY A 12 -18.11 15.94 0.08
N ARG A 13 -19.13 15.31 0.70
CA ARG A 13 -20.03 14.33 0.04
C ARG A 13 -20.73 14.86 -1.21
N THR A 14 -21.10 16.14 -1.22
CA THR A 14 -21.76 16.78 -2.38
C THR A 14 -20.85 16.78 -3.60
N PHE A 15 -19.57 17.14 -3.43
CA PHE A 15 -18.63 17.05 -4.55
C PHE A 15 -18.42 15.60 -4.99
N ALA A 16 -18.29 14.67 -4.04
CA ALA A 16 -18.16 13.25 -4.36
C ALA A 16 -19.34 12.75 -5.22
N PHE A 17 -20.56 13.22 -4.94
CA PHE A 17 -21.75 12.96 -5.75
C PHE A 17 -21.66 13.50 -7.17
N LEU A 18 -21.31 14.77 -7.33
CA LEU A 18 -21.13 15.37 -8.65
C LEU A 18 -20.02 14.65 -9.43
N ARG A 19 -18.92 14.29 -8.76
CA ARG A 19 -17.78 13.61 -9.37
C ARG A 19 -18.13 12.24 -9.92
N ARG A 20 -18.88 11.41 -9.18
CA ARG A 20 -19.26 10.07 -9.65
C ARG A 20 -20.27 10.10 -10.80
N LEU A 21 -21.12 11.13 -10.87
CA LEU A 21 -22.08 11.31 -11.97
C LEU A 21 -21.40 11.74 -13.27
N THR A 22 -20.43 12.66 -13.17
CA THR A 22 -19.71 13.23 -14.33
C THR A 22 -18.52 12.37 -14.80
N SER A 23 -18.18 11.32 -14.05
CA SER A 23 -17.05 10.45 -14.39
C SER A 23 -17.33 9.59 -15.61
N SER A 24 -16.37 9.50 -16.53
CA SER A 24 -16.35 8.48 -17.59
C SER A 24 -16.36 7.04 -17.06
N ARG A 25 -16.11 6.84 -15.74
CA ARG A 25 -16.18 5.55 -15.04
C ARG A 25 -17.49 5.36 -14.26
N SER A 26 -18.53 6.15 -14.52
CA SER A 26 -19.76 6.16 -13.71
C SER A 26 -20.46 4.79 -13.59
N LYS A 27 -20.39 3.93 -14.62
CA LYS A 27 -20.96 2.57 -14.58
C LYS A 27 -20.26 1.69 -13.54
N ILE A 28 -18.92 1.58 -13.61
CA ILE A 28 -18.15 0.76 -12.66
C ILE A 28 -18.17 1.36 -11.24
N ILE A 29 -18.13 2.70 -11.13
CA ILE A 29 -18.27 3.38 -9.83
C ILE A 29 -19.61 3.01 -9.20
N ARG A 30 -20.73 3.04 -9.95
CA ARG A 30 -22.04 2.63 -9.41
C ARG A 30 -22.06 1.18 -8.94
N ALA A 31 -21.45 0.26 -9.68
CA ALA A 31 -21.36 -1.15 -9.31
C ALA A 31 -20.57 -1.34 -8.01
N VAL A 32 -19.35 -0.81 -7.92
CA VAL A 32 -18.50 -0.89 -6.72
C VAL A 32 -19.18 -0.21 -5.52
N ARG A 33 -19.84 0.94 -5.74
CA ARG A 33 -20.57 1.67 -4.71
C ARG A 33 -21.75 0.87 -4.16
N LYS A 34 -22.45 0.11 -5.02
CA LYS A 34 -23.50 -0.82 -4.58
C LYS A 34 -22.88 -1.95 -3.77
N LEU A 35 -21.77 -2.51 -4.24
CA LEU A 35 -21.09 -3.62 -3.60
C LEU A 35 -20.69 -3.33 -2.15
N TYR A 36 -19.93 -2.26 -1.86
CA TYR A 36 -19.57 -2.00 -0.44
C TYR A 36 -20.76 -1.59 0.43
N ARG A 37 -21.87 -1.11 -0.16
CA ARG A 37 -23.12 -0.89 0.60
C ARG A 37 -23.79 -2.19 0.98
N ASP A 38 -23.80 -3.15 0.07
CA ASP A 38 -24.42 -4.46 0.29
C ASP A 38 -23.64 -5.25 1.36
N TYR A 39 -22.30 -5.23 1.30
CA TYR A 39 -21.46 -5.82 2.35
C TYR A 39 -21.52 -5.04 3.67
N GLY A 40 -21.75 -3.73 3.58
CA GLY A 40 -21.71 -2.81 4.71
C GLY A 40 -20.29 -2.35 5.05
N LEU A 41 -20.22 -1.37 5.96
CA LEU A 41 -18.98 -0.88 6.52
C LEU A 41 -18.83 -1.38 7.97
N GLU A 42 -17.60 -1.44 8.45
CA GLU A 42 -17.27 -1.84 9.80
C GLU A 42 -16.68 -0.68 10.61
N ASN A 43 -17.25 -0.43 11.79
CA ASN A 43 -16.70 0.50 12.76
C ASN A 43 -15.67 -0.23 13.60
N ARG A 44 -14.39 0.01 13.33
CA ARG A 44 -13.28 -0.56 14.08
C ARG A 44 -12.32 0.53 14.59
N PRO A 45 -11.54 0.26 15.64
CA PRO A 45 -10.48 1.15 16.08
C PRO A 45 -9.38 1.33 15.00
N CYS A 46 -8.42 2.21 15.28
CA CYS A 46 -7.27 2.42 14.42
C CYS A 46 -6.49 1.10 14.26
N VAL A 47 -6.22 0.70 13.01
CA VAL A 47 -5.53 -0.57 12.73
C VAL A 47 -4.07 -0.57 13.20
N LEU A 48 -3.50 0.61 13.42
CA LEU A 48 -2.16 0.75 13.96
C LEU A 48 -2.18 0.75 15.49
N CYS A 49 -2.82 1.71 16.16
CA CYS A 49 -2.69 1.85 17.63
C CYS A 49 -3.88 1.33 18.47
N GLY A 50 -5.02 1.00 17.85
CA GLY A 50 -6.24 0.63 18.58
C GLY A 50 -7.03 1.81 19.16
N GLY A 51 -6.61 3.05 18.91
CA GLY A 51 -7.35 4.27 19.31
C GLY A 51 -8.69 4.41 18.58
N ARG A 52 -9.63 5.16 19.15
CA ARG A 52 -11.00 5.32 18.61
C ARG A 52 -11.34 6.75 18.22
N GLU A 53 -10.47 7.67 18.55
CA GLU A 53 -10.55 9.10 18.29
C GLU A 53 -9.91 9.39 16.94
N PHE A 54 -10.68 10.05 16.09
CA PHE A 54 -10.31 10.37 14.73
C PHE A 54 -10.75 11.77 14.35
N THR A 55 -9.90 12.45 13.61
CA THR A 55 -10.24 13.68 12.91
C THR A 55 -10.63 13.37 11.46
N LEU A 56 -11.83 13.75 11.06
CA LEU A 56 -12.33 13.58 9.70
C LEU A 56 -11.57 14.48 8.71
N ILE A 57 -10.89 13.89 7.72
CA ILE A 57 -10.15 14.63 6.69
C ILE A 57 -11.07 14.97 5.51
N CYS A 58 -11.63 13.96 4.87
CA CYS A 58 -12.52 14.11 3.71
C CYS A 58 -13.62 13.04 3.71
N GLU A 59 -14.74 13.34 3.06
CA GLU A 59 -15.90 12.43 2.96
C GLU A 59 -16.06 11.85 1.54
N GLY A 60 -15.00 11.94 0.73
CA GLY A 60 -15.04 11.35 -0.59
C GLY A 60 -13.74 11.46 -1.38
N ASP A 61 -13.51 10.43 -2.16
CA ASP A 61 -12.24 10.16 -2.81
C ASP A 61 -12.14 10.76 -4.23
N ARG A 62 -11.07 10.43 -4.97
CA ARG A 62 -10.84 10.90 -6.35
C ARG A 62 -11.90 10.44 -7.36
N TYR A 63 -12.54 9.30 -7.10
CA TYR A 63 -13.58 8.71 -7.95
C TYR A 63 -14.99 9.15 -7.54
N GLY A 64 -15.14 9.71 -6.35
CA GLY A 64 -16.43 10.14 -5.79
C GLY A 64 -17.14 9.04 -5.00
N PHE A 65 -16.41 8.01 -4.54
CA PHE A 65 -16.91 7.12 -3.51
C PHE A 65 -17.09 7.92 -2.21
N ASP A 66 -18.22 7.70 -1.55
CA ASP A 66 -18.62 8.38 -0.31
C ASP A 66 -18.12 7.61 0.92
N LEU A 67 -16.81 7.45 0.99
CA LEU A 67 -16.09 6.87 2.12
C LEU A 67 -15.27 7.96 2.81
N ASP A 68 -15.28 7.92 4.13
CA ASP A 68 -14.64 8.92 4.96
C ASP A 68 -13.17 8.52 5.18
N LYS A 69 -12.25 9.45 4.87
CA LYS A 69 -10.83 9.35 5.23
C LYS A 69 -10.62 10.13 6.51
N GLN A 70 -9.99 9.50 7.48
CA GLN A 70 -9.79 10.07 8.81
C GLN A 70 -8.36 9.82 9.29
N ILE A 71 -7.83 10.75 10.08
CA ILE A 71 -6.54 10.60 10.76
C ILE A 71 -6.78 10.20 12.22
N CYS A 72 -6.07 9.20 12.71
CA CYS A 72 -6.13 8.80 14.12
C CYS A 72 -5.49 9.88 15.01
N ASP A 73 -6.20 10.32 16.04
CA ASP A 73 -5.72 11.39 16.92
C ASP A 73 -4.59 10.93 17.86
N HIS A 74 -4.37 9.62 17.99
CA HIS A 74 -3.31 9.03 18.82
C HIS A 74 -2.02 8.77 18.07
N CYS A 75 -2.09 8.10 16.92
CA CYS A 75 -0.90 7.66 16.18
C CYS A 75 -0.69 8.35 14.84
N GLY A 76 -1.66 9.13 14.38
CA GLY A 76 -1.56 9.88 13.13
C GLY A 76 -1.70 9.05 11.84
N LEU A 77 -2.00 7.75 11.93
CA LEU A 77 -2.34 6.95 10.75
C LEU A 77 -3.60 7.52 10.07
N VAL A 78 -3.51 7.76 8.76
CA VAL A 78 -4.67 8.07 7.94
C VAL A 78 -5.27 6.75 7.42
N GLN A 79 -6.57 6.55 7.64
CA GLN A 79 -7.28 5.36 7.19
C GLN A 79 -8.69 5.67 6.76
N THR A 80 -9.27 4.78 5.95
CA THR A 80 -10.71 4.76 5.71
C THR A 80 -11.42 4.28 6.96
N SER A 81 -12.30 5.11 7.53
CA SER A 81 -13.08 4.79 8.72
C SER A 81 -14.46 5.43 8.60
N PRO A 82 -15.59 4.70 8.74
CA PRO A 82 -15.69 3.25 8.92
C PRO A 82 -15.02 2.47 7.78
N ALA A 83 -14.39 1.35 8.08
CA ALA A 83 -13.63 0.59 7.09
C ALA A 83 -14.56 -0.22 6.18
N VAL A 84 -14.10 -0.50 4.96
CA VAL A 84 -14.75 -1.50 4.10
C VAL A 84 -14.37 -2.89 4.60
N LYS A 85 -15.32 -3.83 4.57
CA LYS A 85 -15.06 -5.21 5.02
C LYS A 85 -14.05 -5.94 4.13
N LYS A 86 -13.33 -6.91 4.72
CA LYS A 86 -12.41 -7.79 3.99
C LYS A 86 -13.07 -8.48 2.79
N ASP A 87 -14.24 -9.10 2.99
CA ASP A 87 -14.94 -9.83 1.90
C ASP A 87 -15.30 -8.91 0.72
N PHE A 88 -15.59 -7.63 1.00
CA PHE A 88 -15.78 -6.65 -0.07
C PHE A 88 -14.47 -6.40 -0.84
N LEU A 89 -13.35 -6.23 -0.13
CA LEU A 89 -12.04 -6.01 -0.76
C LEU A 89 -11.67 -7.19 -1.65
N ASP A 90 -11.86 -8.42 -1.17
CA ASP A 90 -11.55 -9.64 -1.94
C ASP A 90 -12.31 -9.66 -3.29
N VAL A 91 -13.61 -9.33 -3.28
CA VAL A 91 -14.42 -9.21 -4.53
C VAL A 91 -14.00 -8.00 -5.37
N PHE A 92 -13.70 -6.87 -4.73
CA PHE A 92 -13.28 -5.65 -5.42
C PHE A 92 -11.98 -5.86 -6.19
N TYR A 93 -10.97 -6.49 -5.59
CA TYR A 93 -9.69 -6.78 -6.25
C TYR A 93 -9.86 -7.74 -7.41
N ARG A 94 -10.59 -8.84 -7.20
CA ARG A 94 -10.82 -9.86 -8.23
C ARG A 94 -11.59 -9.32 -9.45
N ASP A 95 -12.69 -8.58 -9.21
CA ASP A 95 -13.69 -8.33 -10.26
C ASP A 95 -13.73 -6.87 -10.77
N HIS A 96 -13.19 -5.92 -10.00
CA HIS A 96 -13.48 -4.49 -10.23
C HIS A 96 -12.26 -3.56 -10.25
N TYR A 97 -11.20 -3.88 -9.52
CA TYR A 97 -10.04 -3.00 -9.31
C TYR A 97 -9.44 -2.54 -10.64
N ARG A 98 -9.01 -3.49 -11.49
CA ARG A 98 -8.35 -3.16 -12.76
C ARG A 98 -9.25 -2.34 -13.68
N ARG A 99 -10.51 -2.74 -13.86
CA ARG A 99 -11.50 -2.01 -14.69
C ARG A 99 -11.69 -0.56 -14.23
N LEU A 100 -11.71 -0.33 -12.92
CA LEU A 100 -11.82 1.01 -12.36
C LEU A 100 -10.54 1.83 -12.59
N TYR A 101 -9.36 1.25 -12.41
CA TYR A 101 -8.09 1.98 -12.42
C TYR A 101 -7.55 2.20 -13.84
N THR A 102 -7.48 1.15 -14.66
CA THR A 102 -6.89 1.20 -16.01
C THR A 102 -7.89 1.55 -17.11
N LYS A 103 -9.20 1.44 -16.85
CA LYS A 103 -10.29 1.48 -17.86
C LYS A 103 -10.16 0.39 -18.94
N ARG A 104 -9.37 -0.65 -18.69
CA ARG A 104 -9.17 -1.78 -19.60
C ARG A 104 -9.69 -3.06 -18.95
N ASN A 105 -10.10 -3.99 -19.81
CA ASN A 105 -10.45 -5.35 -19.39
C ASN A 105 -9.26 -6.30 -19.51
N ASP A 106 -8.34 -5.98 -20.42
CA ASP A 106 -7.10 -6.69 -20.72
C ASP A 106 -5.90 -6.04 -20.02
N VAL A 107 -4.84 -6.84 -19.91
CA VAL A 107 -3.56 -6.44 -19.31
C VAL A 107 -2.49 -6.50 -20.37
N ASP A 108 -1.83 -5.37 -20.61
CA ASP A 108 -0.58 -5.34 -21.35
C ASP A 108 0.55 -5.74 -20.39
N HIS A 109 0.71 -7.06 -20.19
CA HIS A 109 1.69 -7.61 -19.26
C HIS A 109 3.12 -7.26 -19.65
N ALA A 110 3.44 -7.12 -20.94
CA ALA A 110 4.76 -6.73 -21.40
C ALA A 110 5.10 -5.30 -20.93
N ARG A 111 4.18 -4.36 -21.12
CA ARG A 111 4.34 -2.99 -20.59
C ARG A 111 4.41 -2.99 -19.06
N LEU A 112 3.57 -3.76 -18.39
CA LEU A 112 3.56 -3.84 -16.93
C LEU A 112 4.90 -4.38 -16.39
N VAL A 113 5.46 -5.40 -17.03
CA VAL A 113 6.80 -5.91 -16.72
C VAL A 113 7.87 -4.85 -16.91
N HIS A 114 7.80 -4.06 -17.98
CA HIS A 114 8.74 -2.93 -18.17
C HIS A 114 8.64 -1.90 -17.03
N GLU A 115 7.44 -1.49 -16.65
CA GLU A 115 7.20 -0.57 -15.53
C GLU A 115 7.68 -1.17 -14.18
N GLN A 116 7.50 -2.48 -13.98
CA GLN A 116 7.98 -3.19 -12.79
C GLN A 116 9.51 -3.32 -12.75
N ARG A 117 10.19 -3.55 -13.89
CA ARG A 117 11.67 -3.54 -13.95
C ARG A 117 12.24 -2.20 -13.53
N GLN A 118 11.65 -1.08 -13.99
CA GLN A 118 12.04 0.26 -13.55
C GLN A 118 11.87 0.47 -12.04
N LYS A 119 10.83 -0.13 -11.44
CA LYS A 119 10.71 -0.16 -9.97
C LYS A 119 11.82 -1.01 -9.34
N GLY A 120 12.11 -2.18 -9.91
CA GLY A 120 13.20 -3.06 -9.49
C GLY A 120 14.55 -2.35 -9.49
N GLU A 121 14.89 -1.61 -10.55
CA GLU A 121 16.11 -0.80 -10.64
C GLU A 121 16.20 0.21 -9.49
N ARG A 122 15.08 0.89 -9.19
CA ARG A 122 15.01 1.85 -8.09
C ARG A 122 15.12 1.18 -6.72
N PHE A 123 14.58 -0.03 -6.55
CA PHE A 123 14.70 -0.80 -5.31
C PHE A 123 16.14 -1.25 -5.09
N LEU A 124 16.81 -1.74 -6.14
CA LEU A 124 18.23 -2.07 -6.10
C LEU A 124 19.06 -0.83 -5.71
N ALA A 125 18.82 0.31 -6.35
CA ALA A 125 19.51 1.56 -6.02
C ALA A 125 19.28 2.00 -4.57
N TYR A 126 18.08 1.80 -4.02
CA TYR A 126 17.83 2.04 -2.60
C TYR A 126 18.62 1.05 -1.73
N LEU A 127 18.56 -0.24 -2.02
CA LEU A 127 19.23 -1.29 -1.24
C LEU A 127 20.76 -1.12 -1.25
N GLU A 128 21.33 -0.61 -2.34
CA GLU A 128 22.75 -0.24 -2.46
C GLU A 128 23.20 0.82 -1.42
N THR A 129 22.26 1.62 -0.90
CA THR A 129 22.53 2.61 0.17
C THR A 129 22.40 2.05 1.59
N THR A 130 22.03 0.77 1.73
CA THR A 130 21.75 0.12 3.02
C THR A 130 22.81 -0.91 3.38
N SER A 131 22.74 -1.45 4.60
CA SER A 131 23.62 -2.53 5.05
C SER A 131 23.45 -3.85 4.26
N VAL A 132 22.36 -4.03 3.51
CA VAL A 132 22.10 -5.23 2.71
C VAL A 132 22.91 -5.28 1.41
N ALA A 133 23.43 -4.14 0.93
CA ALA A 133 24.14 -4.06 -0.34
C ALA A 133 25.24 -5.12 -0.51
N ALA A 134 26.03 -5.36 0.54
CA ALA A 134 27.16 -6.29 0.50
C ALA A 134 26.76 -7.78 0.45
N SER A 135 25.57 -8.11 0.94
CA SER A 135 25.08 -9.50 1.04
C SER A 135 23.96 -9.82 0.05
N LEU A 136 23.50 -8.86 -0.78
CA LEU A 136 22.37 -9.05 -1.68
C LEU A 136 22.52 -10.29 -2.60
N LYS A 137 23.74 -10.54 -3.09
CA LYS A 137 24.07 -11.72 -3.92
C LYS A 137 23.81 -13.07 -3.24
N ASP A 138 23.80 -13.09 -1.90
CA ASP A 138 23.62 -14.29 -1.09
C ASP A 138 22.15 -14.48 -0.68
N LEU A 139 21.32 -13.43 -0.83
CA LEU A 139 19.90 -13.46 -0.47
C LEU A 139 19.05 -14.16 -1.53
N ALA A 140 18.06 -14.94 -1.10
CA ALA A 140 16.93 -15.31 -1.95
C ALA A 140 15.84 -14.23 -1.85
N VAL A 141 15.36 -13.72 -2.98
CA VAL A 141 14.39 -12.62 -3.04
C VAL A 141 13.00 -13.18 -3.28
N ILE A 142 12.05 -12.76 -2.44
CA ILE A 142 10.67 -13.25 -2.43
C ILE A 142 9.73 -12.06 -2.53
N GLU A 143 8.99 -11.93 -3.63
CA GLU A 143 8.02 -10.84 -3.80
C GLU A 143 6.60 -11.33 -3.55
N MET A 144 5.91 -10.71 -2.58
CA MET A 144 4.49 -10.95 -2.31
C MET A 144 3.66 -9.87 -3.01
N GLY A 145 2.70 -10.27 -3.83
CA GLY A 145 2.03 -9.39 -4.79
C GLY A 145 2.89 -9.11 -6.02
N CYS A 146 3.57 -10.14 -6.54
CA CYS A 146 4.57 -9.99 -7.60
C CYS A 146 3.98 -9.71 -8.99
N SER A 147 2.65 -9.82 -9.17
CA SER A 147 1.99 -9.67 -10.46
C SER A 147 2.70 -10.53 -11.52
N SER A 148 3.21 -9.94 -12.61
CA SER A 148 3.93 -10.64 -13.67
C SER A 148 5.43 -10.84 -13.40
N GLY A 149 5.92 -10.49 -12.21
CA GLY A 149 7.29 -10.76 -11.77
C GLY A 149 8.36 -9.82 -12.34
N GLY A 150 7.99 -8.63 -12.81
CA GLY A 150 8.97 -7.73 -13.44
C GLY A 150 10.01 -7.15 -12.47
N ILE A 151 9.69 -7.01 -11.19
CA ILE A 151 10.67 -6.64 -10.15
C ILE A 151 11.64 -7.81 -9.93
N LEU A 152 11.12 -9.03 -9.76
CA LEU A 152 11.95 -10.24 -9.63
C LEU A 152 12.88 -10.45 -10.83
N ASP A 153 12.40 -10.21 -12.05
CA ASP A 153 13.20 -10.34 -13.27
C ASP A 153 14.40 -9.39 -13.30
N GLU A 154 14.25 -8.19 -12.72
CA GLU A 154 15.37 -7.25 -12.53
C GLU A 154 16.35 -7.76 -11.44
N PHE A 155 15.83 -8.33 -10.36
CA PHE A 155 16.64 -8.82 -9.24
C PHE A 155 17.42 -10.11 -9.53
N ARG A 156 16.95 -10.97 -10.45
CA ARG A 156 17.48 -12.34 -10.62
C ARG A 156 18.98 -12.44 -10.95
N THR A 157 19.57 -11.37 -11.46
CA THR A 157 21.02 -11.32 -11.76
C THR A 157 21.88 -10.76 -10.62
N ARG A 158 21.23 -10.26 -9.55
CA ARG A 158 21.88 -9.57 -8.42
C ARG A 158 21.77 -10.32 -7.09
N CYS A 159 21.02 -11.41 -7.06
CA CYS A 159 20.73 -12.19 -5.86
C CYS A 159 20.87 -13.70 -6.13
N ARG A 160 20.75 -14.52 -5.09
CA ARG A 160 20.94 -15.98 -5.18
C ARG A 160 19.84 -16.69 -5.96
N SER A 161 18.59 -16.25 -5.75
CA SER A 161 17.40 -16.79 -6.42
C SER A 161 16.23 -15.84 -6.26
N VAL A 162 15.22 -15.97 -7.10
CA VAL A 162 13.98 -15.18 -7.05
C VAL A 162 12.77 -16.11 -7.05
N GLN A 163 11.76 -15.79 -6.25
CA GLN A 163 10.43 -16.39 -6.33
C GLN A 163 9.35 -15.35 -6.00
N GLY A 164 8.09 -15.61 -6.37
CA GLY A 164 7.00 -14.69 -6.07
C GLY A 164 5.64 -15.33 -5.99
N CYS A 165 4.72 -14.67 -5.29
CA CYS A 165 3.32 -15.08 -5.22
C CYS A 165 2.38 -13.89 -5.50
N ASP A 166 1.27 -14.16 -6.19
CA ASP A 166 0.19 -13.20 -6.44
C ASP A 166 -1.15 -13.95 -6.60
N LEU A 167 -2.27 -13.26 -6.43
CA LEU A 167 -3.60 -13.84 -6.66
C LEU A 167 -4.06 -13.70 -8.13
N ASP A 168 -3.38 -12.87 -8.95
CA ASP A 168 -3.68 -12.68 -10.37
C ASP A 168 -3.13 -13.85 -11.21
N ILE A 169 -3.99 -14.85 -11.44
CA ILE A 169 -3.69 -16.08 -12.21
C ILE A 169 -3.08 -15.77 -13.59
N GLU A 170 -3.57 -14.74 -14.28
CA GLU A 170 -3.09 -14.40 -15.63
C GLU A 170 -1.70 -13.76 -15.57
N ALA A 171 -1.45 -12.92 -14.56
CA ALA A 171 -0.14 -12.32 -14.33
C ALA A 171 0.91 -13.38 -13.96
N ILE A 172 0.57 -14.33 -13.08
CA ILE A 172 1.42 -15.46 -12.72
C ILE A 172 1.71 -16.34 -13.94
N ARG A 173 0.70 -16.67 -14.75
CA ARG A 173 0.90 -17.44 -15.99
C ARG A 173 1.88 -16.73 -16.93
N TYR A 174 1.69 -15.42 -17.15
CA TYR A 174 2.59 -14.64 -17.99
C TYR A 174 4.04 -14.68 -17.48
N GLY A 175 4.26 -14.46 -16.17
CA GLY A 175 5.61 -14.47 -15.60
C GLY A 175 6.30 -15.84 -15.71
N LYS A 176 5.55 -16.93 -15.55
CA LYS A 176 6.07 -18.30 -15.78
C LYS A 176 6.44 -18.56 -17.23
N GLU A 177 5.56 -18.21 -18.17
CA GLU A 177 5.73 -18.58 -19.58
C GLU A 177 6.70 -17.65 -20.33
N GLN A 178 6.75 -16.36 -19.97
CA GLN A 178 7.50 -15.35 -20.71
C GLN A 178 8.80 -14.93 -20.04
N LEU A 179 8.90 -15.05 -18.71
CA LEU A 179 10.09 -14.68 -17.94
C LEU A 179 10.79 -15.89 -17.29
N GLU A 180 10.16 -17.06 -17.31
CA GLU A 180 10.66 -18.31 -16.73
C GLU A 180 10.97 -18.18 -15.23
N LEU A 181 10.14 -17.44 -14.51
CA LEU A 181 10.27 -17.22 -13.06
C LEU A 181 9.54 -18.29 -12.23
N ASP A 182 10.06 -18.58 -11.04
CA ASP A 182 9.36 -19.38 -10.03
C ASP A 182 8.27 -18.55 -9.36
N LEU A 183 7.04 -18.69 -9.83
CA LEU A 183 5.89 -17.94 -9.34
C LEU A 183 4.78 -18.87 -8.87
N GLU A 184 3.88 -18.41 -8.01
CA GLU A 184 2.71 -19.18 -7.60
C GLU A 184 1.46 -18.33 -7.40
N VAL A 185 0.29 -18.97 -7.51
CA VAL A 185 -0.99 -18.33 -7.23
C VAL A 185 -1.30 -18.47 -5.74
N ALA A 186 -0.86 -17.51 -4.94
CA ALA A 186 -1.04 -17.51 -3.49
C ALA A 186 -0.95 -16.09 -2.91
N GLU A 187 -1.55 -15.89 -1.73
CA GLU A 187 -1.42 -14.63 -0.97
C GLU A 187 -0.04 -14.54 -0.28
N PHE A 188 0.45 -15.67 0.22
CA PHE A 188 1.75 -15.83 0.87
C PHE A 188 2.48 -17.00 0.21
N PRO A 189 3.83 -17.02 0.22
CA PRO A 189 4.59 -18.11 -0.37
C PRO A 189 4.28 -19.45 0.34
N THR A 190 4.04 -20.51 -0.43
CA THR A 190 3.76 -21.86 0.10
C THR A 190 5.02 -22.67 0.33
N HIS A 191 6.14 -22.26 -0.27
CA HIS A 191 7.48 -22.78 -0.03
C HIS A 191 8.49 -21.63 0.13
N LEU A 192 9.56 -21.90 0.88
CA LEU A 192 10.62 -20.93 1.17
C LEU A 192 11.98 -21.59 0.92
N PRO A 193 12.92 -20.92 0.24
CA PRO A 193 14.27 -21.42 0.08
C PRO A 193 15.04 -21.33 1.41
N ASP A 194 15.98 -22.26 1.62
CA ASP A 194 16.88 -22.23 2.78
C ASP A 194 17.79 -20.99 2.76
N GLY A 195 18.27 -20.59 3.93
CA GLY A 195 19.23 -19.48 4.12
C GLY A 195 18.58 -18.09 4.12
N PRO A 196 19.40 -17.02 4.13
CA PRO A 196 18.91 -15.65 4.26
C PRO A 196 18.07 -15.21 3.07
N ARG A 197 17.00 -14.45 3.35
CA ARG A 197 16.01 -14.00 2.37
C ARG A 197 15.74 -12.50 2.46
N LEU A 198 15.30 -11.94 1.33
CA LEU A 198 14.74 -10.61 1.23
C LEU A 198 13.29 -10.72 0.75
N PHE A 199 12.35 -10.41 1.62
CA PHE A 199 10.94 -10.28 1.26
C PHE A 199 10.67 -8.88 0.70
N ILE A 200 9.86 -8.78 -0.35
CA ILE A 200 9.47 -7.52 -0.98
C ILE A 200 7.94 -7.39 -0.95
N LEU A 201 7.46 -6.21 -0.51
CA LEU A 201 6.08 -5.75 -0.64
C LEU A 201 6.07 -4.43 -1.40
N SER A 202 5.63 -4.46 -2.66
CA SER A 202 5.57 -3.28 -3.52
C SER A 202 4.12 -2.89 -3.77
N HIS A 203 3.66 -1.81 -3.12
CA HIS A 203 2.28 -1.33 -3.24
C HIS A 203 1.20 -2.38 -2.90
N VAL A 204 1.45 -3.17 -1.87
CA VAL A 204 0.50 -4.18 -1.36
C VAL A 204 -0.05 -3.79 0.01
N LEU A 205 0.81 -3.29 0.89
CA LEU A 205 0.46 -3.11 2.30
C LEU A 205 -0.67 -2.11 2.51
N GLU A 206 -0.73 -1.03 1.72
CA GLU A 206 -1.79 -0.01 1.75
C GLU A 206 -3.15 -0.53 1.28
N HIS A 207 -3.15 -1.65 0.55
CA HIS A 207 -4.33 -2.33 0.03
C HIS A 207 -4.91 -3.37 1.00
N THR A 208 -4.12 -3.79 1.98
CA THR A 208 -4.56 -4.81 2.94
C THR A 208 -5.66 -4.30 3.86
N HIS A 209 -6.58 -5.22 4.21
CA HIS A 209 -7.64 -4.91 5.16
C HIS A 209 -7.08 -4.58 6.55
N ASP A 210 -6.03 -5.28 6.98
CA ASP A 210 -5.35 -5.06 8.26
C ASP A 210 -3.84 -5.16 8.06
N PRO A 211 -3.15 -4.03 7.81
CA PRO A 211 -1.70 -4.00 7.57
C PRO A 211 -0.87 -4.55 8.73
N LEU A 212 -1.34 -4.36 9.98
CA LEU A 212 -0.62 -4.85 11.15
C LEU A 212 -0.68 -6.37 11.22
N ALA A 213 -1.85 -6.96 10.97
CA ALA A 213 -2.01 -8.40 10.89
C ALA A 213 -1.19 -9.00 9.73
N SER A 214 -1.19 -8.36 8.56
CA SER A 214 -0.38 -8.79 7.41
C SER A 214 1.12 -8.79 7.74
N MET A 215 1.64 -7.71 8.34
CA MET A 215 3.06 -7.68 8.73
C MET A 215 3.40 -8.74 9.78
N LYS A 216 2.52 -8.98 10.77
CA LYS A 216 2.72 -10.05 11.75
C LYS A 216 2.73 -11.44 11.09
N GLN A 217 1.86 -11.68 10.12
CA GLN A 217 1.82 -12.92 9.36
C GLN A 217 3.12 -13.13 8.58
N ILE A 218 3.62 -12.10 7.88
CA ILE A 218 4.89 -12.16 7.15
C ILE A 218 6.03 -12.49 8.10
N LYS A 219 6.05 -11.90 9.30
CA LYS A 219 7.08 -12.18 10.32
C LYS A 219 7.15 -13.66 10.69
N THR A 220 6.02 -14.38 10.70
CA THR A 220 6.00 -15.83 10.98
C THR A 220 6.71 -16.67 9.92
N LEU A 221 6.90 -16.13 8.71
CA LEU A 221 7.62 -16.78 7.60
C LEU A 221 9.13 -16.49 7.65
N MET A 222 9.57 -15.55 8.50
CA MET A 222 10.92 -15.01 8.50
C MET A 222 11.81 -15.66 9.58
N ALA A 223 13.08 -15.84 9.23
CA ALA A 223 14.18 -16.15 10.13
C ALA A 223 14.88 -14.86 10.58
N ALA A 224 15.77 -14.95 11.57
CA ALA A 224 16.42 -13.77 12.17
C ALA A 224 17.34 -13.02 11.19
N GLU A 225 17.91 -13.74 10.22
CA GLU A 225 18.80 -13.24 9.17
C GLU A 225 18.08 -12.61 7.97
N ASP A 226 16.74 -12.66 7.95
CA ASP A 226 15.95 -12.16 6.82
C ASP A 226 15.70 -10.66 6.89
N TYR A 227 15.33 -10.11 5.74
CA TYR A 227 14.95 -8.73 5.56
C TYR A 227 13.55 -8.63 4.97
N LEU A 228 12.85 -7.55 5.31
CA LEU A 228 11.60 -7.16 4.68
C LEU A 228 11.76 -5.76 4.09
N PHE A 229 11.65 -5.67 2.77
CA PHE A 229 11.61 -4.43 2.02
C PHE A 229 10.16 -4.07 1.68
N ILE A 230 9.78 -2.83 1.97
CA ILE A 230 8.42 -2.33 1.75
C ILE A 230 8.50 -1.03 0.97
N GLU A 231 7.66 -0.89 -0.04
CA GLU A 231 7.33 0.40 -0.62
C GLU A 231 5.81 0.57 -0.70
N VAL A 232 5.33 1.71 -0.19
CA VAL A 232 3.95 2.17 -0.36
C VAL A 232 3.94 3.69 -0.61
N PRO A 233 2.85 4.29 -1.13
CA PRO A 233 2.79 5.73 -1.37
C PRO A 233 2.85 6.57 -0.08
N GLY A 234 3.88 7.41 0.05
CA GLY A 234 3.98 8.37 1.15
C GLY A 234 3.06 9.59 1.01
N ILE A 235 2.16 9.79 1.98
CA ILE A 235 1.21 10.92 1.97
C ILE A 235 1.91 12.28 1.99
N ASN A 236 3.07 12.38 2.67
CA ASN A 236 3.85 13.61 2.74
C ASN A 236 4.44 14.02 1.38
N MET A 237 4.70 13.06 0.48
CA MET A 237 5.24 13.34 -0.85
C MET A 237 4.26 14.11 -1.74
N VAL A 238 2.97 14.15 -1.38
CA VAL A 238 2.00 15.02 -2.06
C VAL A 238 2.44 16.49 -1.95
N ALA A 239 3.01 16.92 -0.81
CA ALA A 239 3.54 18.28 -0.67
C ALA A 239 4.69 18.56 -1.64
N GLU A 240 5.49 17.54 -1.95
CA GLU A 240 6.68 17.61 -2.81
C GLU A 240 6.39 17.48 -4.31
N GLY A 241 5.14 17.18 -4.68
CA GLY A 241 4.71 17.16 -6.09
C GLY A 241 3.98 15.90 -6.52
N ASP A 242 4.00 14.85 -5.71
CA ASP A 242 3.23 13.65 -6.01
C ASP A 242 1.75 13.98 -6.15
N TYR A 243 1.09 13.29 -7.08
CA TYR A 243 -0.30 13.56 -7.43
C TYR A 243 -0.58 15.03 -7.80
N LYS A 244 0.44 15.76 -8.27
CA LYS A 244 0.37 17.19 -8.63
C LYS A 244 -0.02 18.09 -7.45
N HIS A 245 0.52 17.80 -6.27
CA HIS A 245 0.20 18.51 -5.03
C HIS A 245 -1.28 18.43 -4.64
N ASP A 246 -1.96 17.31 -4.94
CA ASP A 246 -3.40 17.18 -4.72
C ASP A 246 -3.77 15.95 -3.90
N LEU A 247 -4.03 16.16 -2.60
CA LEU A 247 -4.52 15.13 -1.67
C LEU A 247 -5.79 14.44 -2.18
N LYS A 248 -6.67 15.16 -2.89
CA LYS A 248 -7.87 14.54 -3.45
C LYS A 248 -7.54 13.52 -4.54
N SER A 249 -6.48 13.74 -5.31
CA SER A 249 -6.03 12.81 -6.35
C SER A 249 -5.29 11.60 -5.76
N TYR A 250 -4.66 11.78 -4.60
CA TYR A 250 -4.04 10.74 -3.79
C TYR A 250 -5.09 9.80 -3.15
N PHE A 251 -6.10 10.34 -2.46
CA PHE A 251 -7.10 9.50 -1.77
C PHE A 251 -7.97 8.70 -2.73
N HIS A 252 -8.02 7.38 -2.53
CA HIS A 252 -8.90 6.47 -3.23
C HIS A 252 -9.25 5.21 -2.45
N LEU A 253 -10.40 4.63 -2.77
CA LEU A 253 -10.96 3.40 -2.19
C LEU A 253 -9.93 2.30 -1.90
N ALA A 254 -9.05 1.99 -2.87
CA ALA A 254 -8.12 0.86 -2.73
C ALA A 254 -7.02 1.09 -1.67
N HIS A 255 -6.67 2.34 -1.35
CA HIS A 255 -5.77 2.58 -0.21
C HIS A 255 -6.64 2.56 1.03
N VAL A 256 -6.61 1.47 1.79
CA VAL A 256 -7.35 1.37 3.05
C VAL A 256 -6.65 2.23 4.11
N CYS A 257 -5.33 2.21 4.10
CA CYS A 257 -4.46 3.05 4.91
C CYS A 257 -3.56 3.90 4.02
N ASP A 258 -3.24 5.11 4.48
CA ASP A 258 -2.34 6.04 3.80
C ASP A 258 -1.17 6.33 4.76
N PHE A 259 0.04 5.97 4.34
CA PHE A 259 1.21 5.96 5.21
C PHE A 259 2.11 7.19 5.05
N SER A 260 2.85 7.48 6.10
CA SER A 260 3.99 8.38 6.19
C SER A 260 5.20 7.57 6.67
N GLU A 261 6.41 8.17 6.66
CA GLU A 261 7.57 7.52 7.27
C GLU A 261 7.30 7.14 8.74
N GLY A 262 6.72 8.07 9.50
CA GLY A 262 6.44 7.89 10.93
C GLY A 262 5.46 6.76 11.21
N THR A 263 4.35 6.72 10.47
CA THR A 263 3.32 5.68 10.64
C THR A 263 3.80 4.30 10.17
N LEU A 264 4.63 4.21 9.12
CA LEU A 264 5.24 2.92 8.74
C LEU A 264 6.23 2.43 9.81
N ARG A 265 7.07 3.33 10.36
CA ARG A 265 7.98 2.98 11.46
C ARG A 265 7.22 2.47 12.69
N ALA A 266 6.11 3.13 13.05
CA ALA A 266 5.26 2.69 14.14
C ALA A 266 4.62 1.33 13.82
N LEU A 267 4.12 1.11 12.60
CA LEU A 267 3.55 -0.16 12.17
C LEU A 267 4.59 -1.29 12.27
N ALA A 268 5.81 -1.06 11.78
CA ALA A 268 6.92 -2.00 11.86
C ALA A 268 7.24 -2.38 13.30
N ALA A 269 7.40 -1.41 14.20
CA ALA A 269 7.64 -1.65 15.61
C ALA A 269 6.50 -2.47 16.24
N ARG A 270 5.24 -2.12 15.97
CA ARG A 270 4.06 -2.87 16.45
C ARG A 270 3.95 -4.30 15.90
N ALA A 271 4.49 -4.53 14.72
CA ALA A 271 4.57 -5.85 14.09
C ALA A 271 5.82 -6.63 14.53
N GLY A 272 6.67 -6.06 15.39
CA GLY A 272 7.87 -6.73 15.88
C GLY A 272 9.05 -6.66 14.91
N TYR A 273 9.16 -5.59 14.14
CA TYR A 273 10.26 -5.33 13.22
C TYR A 273 11.11 -4.14 13.66
N GLU A 274 12.42 -4.30 13.55
CA GLU A 274 13.35 -3.20 13.65
C GLU A 274 13.52 -2.54 12.28
N VAL A 275 13.47 -1.21 12.27
CA VAL A 275 13.62 -0.41 11.05
C VAL A 275 15.09 -0.13 10.80
N ILE A 276 15.66 -0.70 9.74
CA ILE A 276 17.04 -0.43 9.32
C ILE A 276 17.09 0.92 8.59
N SER A 277 16.18 1.14 7.65
CA SER A 277 16.02 2.39 6.93
C SER A 277 14.55 2.62 6.57
N CYS A 278 14.12 3.88 6.54
CA CYS A 278 12.81 4.31 6.06
C CYS A 278 12.89 5.79 5.71
N ASN A 279 12.19 6.23 4.67
CA ASN A 279 12.13 7.63 4.24
C ASN A 279 10.69 8.07 3.96
N GLU A 280 10.48 9.34 3.56
CA GLU A 280 9.14 9.92 3.32
C GLU A 280 8.45 9.42 2.05
N THR A 281 9.17 8.80 1.10
CA THR A 281 8.54 8.02 0.02
C THR A 281 7.92 6.73 0.55
N VAL A 282 8.12 6.42 1.83
CA VAL A 282 7.69 5.20 2.52
C VAL A 282 8.29 3.97 1.85
N THR A 283 9.58 4.09 1.56
CA THR A 283 10.47 2.99 1.16
C THR A 283 11.29 2.60 2.38
N ALA A 284 11.15 1.35 2.84
CA ALA A 284 11.75 0.87 4.08
C ALA A 284 12.42 -0.49 3.92
N LEU A 285 13.50 -0.66 4.67
CA LEU A 285 14.15 -1.93 4.91
C LEU A 285 14.06 -2.26 6.40
N LEU A 286 13.52 -3.44 6.70
CA LEU A 286 13.23 -3.91 8.04
C LEU A 286 13.92 -5.25 8.31
N ARG A 287 14.13 -5.57 9.58
CA ARG A 287 14.53 -6.90 10.04
C ARG A 287 13.57 -7.39 11.14
N PRO A 288 13.29 -8.70 11.23
CA PRO A 288 12.45 -9.22 12.30
C PRO A 288 13.20 -9.11 13.63
N SER A 289 12.50 -8.70 14.69
CA SER A 289 13.00 -8.70 16.06
C SER A 289 12.54 -9.94 16.81
N SER A 290 13.26 -10.35 17.86
CA SER A 290 12.78 -11.38 18.80
C SER A 290 11.54 -10.91 19.57
N GLU A 291 11.38 -9.61 19.77
CA GLU A 291 10.24 -9.03 20.45
C GLU A 291 8.98 -9.04 19.56
N ALA A 292 7.83 -9.36 20.16
CA ALA A 292 6.55 -9.38 19.43
C ALA A 292 6.08 -7.96 19.03
N GLU A 293 6.41 -6.97 19.85
CA GLU A 293 6.15 -5.56 19.63
C GLU A 293 7.32 -4.76 20.21
N LEU A 294 7.82 -3.78 19.47
CA LEU A 294 8.83 -2.83 19.93
C LEU A 294 8.17 -1.51 20.35
N PRO A 295 8.84 -0.73 21.22
CA PRO A 295 8.41 0.62 21.53
C PRO A 295 8.29 1.48 20.27
N TRP A 296 7.27 2.31 20.20
CA TRP A 296 7.05 3.25 19.12
C TRP A 296 6.52 4.57 19.65
N GLN A 297 6.67 5.61 18.84
CA GLN A 297 6.13 6.94 19.11
C GLN A 297 5.56 7.53 17.82
N ARG A 298 4.51 8.33 17.96
CA ARG A 298 3.94 9.10 16.85
C ARG A 298 4.98 10.12 16.36
N SER A 299 5.12 10.28 15.03
CA SER A 299 5.94 11.36 14.47
C SER A 299 5.25 12.72 14.63
N GLU A 300 6.03 13.78 14.82
CA GLU A 300 5.53 15.16 14.84
C GLU A 300 4.88 15.58 13.50
N LYS A 301 5.22 14.89 12.40
CA LYS A 301 4.62 15.11 11.09
C LYS A 301 3.26 14.40 10.93
N ASP A 302 2.91 13.46 11.79
CA ASP A 302 1.69 12.66 11.64
C ASP A 302 0.51 13.34 12.32
N THR A 303 0.20 14.59 11.94
CA THR A 303 -0.78 15.47 12.61
C THR A 303 -1.84 16.02 11.65
N PRO A 304 -3.05 16.37 12.14
CA PRO A 304 -4.04 17.10 11.34
C PRO A 304 -3.47 18.39 10.73
N GLU A 305 -2.63 19.11 11.47
CA GLU A 305 -1.98 20.33 11.00
C GLU A 305 -1.07 20.07 9.79
N ASN A 306 -0.37 18.93 9.77
CA ASN A 306 0.44 18.55 8.61
C ASN A 306 -0.42 18.26 7.37
N ILE A 307 -1.58 17.62 7.52
CA ILE A 307 -2.52 17.42 6.40
C ILE A 307 -2.96 18.76 5.80
N LEU A 308 -3.21 19.78 6.63
CA LEU A 308 -3.52 21.14 6.17
C LEU A 308 -2.33 21.77 5.43
N ARG A 309 -1.10 21.56 5.91
CA ARG A 309 0.13 22.05 5.24
C ARG A 309 0.30 21.41 3.86
N ILE A 310 0.09 20.11 3.74
CA ILE A 310 0.14 19.40 2.46
C ILE A 310 -0.90 19.98 1.50
N ASP A 311 -2.16 20.13 1.92
CA ASP A 311 -3.22 20.70 1.07
C ASP A 311 -2.90 22.13 0.60
N ALA A 312 -2.23 22.94 1.44
CA ALA A 312 -1.82 24.30 1.12
C ALA A 312 -0.78 24.38 -0.01
N THR A 313 -0.02 23.30 -0.29
CA THR A 313 0.92 23.25 -1.42
C THR A 313 0.23 23.17 -2.78
N ARG A 314 -1.08 22.85 -2.81
CA ARG A 314 -1.85 22.75 -4.04
C ARG A 314 -1.92 24.11 -4.74
N LYS A 315 -1.16 24.25 -5.82
CA LYS A 315 -1.30 25.39 -6.74
C LYS A 315 -2.65 25.27 -7.45
N GLY A 316 -3.51 26.27 -7.28
CA GLY A 316 -4.84 26.31 -7.89
C GLY A 316 -4.76 26.05 -9.41
N ARG A 317 -5.62 25.16 -9.88
CA ARG A 317 -6.02 25.05 -11.29
C ARG A 317 -7.50 25.34 -11.34
#